data_AF-A0A7J6UP68-F1
#
_entry.id   AF-A0A7J6UP68-F1
#
_cell.length_a   1.000
_cell.length_b   1.000
_cell.length_c   1.000
_cell.angle_alpha   90.00
_cell.angle_beta   90.00
_cell.angle_gamma   90.00
#
_symmetry.space_group_name_H-M   'P 1'
#
loop_
_entity.id
_entity.type
_entity.pdbx_description
1 polymer ?
#
loop_
_entity_poly.entity_id
_entity_poly.type
_entity_poly.pdbx_seq_one_letter_code
_entity_poly.pdbx_strand_id
1 'polypeptide(L)'
;MSSKRFLLSLLMIVGVSAQDLVNPHRTCSENGFCNRFRDWARLPIDKRGIYYVPDGKLPAICTGVYKVPVKSSRITKLDEPILEAELHFYSDNTVRFTVDENSKLVENGRKRYRIPSGDVIQDSQLQPHGDGRKSTFDLGDSTLVQLDHDTVVLALIVDGRVVQTLNEKQMFE
;
A
#
# COMPACT_ATOMS: atom_id res chain seq x y z
N MET A 1 -0.76 -77.54 33.89
CA MET A 1 -1.60 -76.47 34.45
C MET A 1 -0.74 -75.27 34.80
N SER A 2 -1.27 -74.07 34.54
CA SER A 2 -0.82 -72.74 34.99
C SER A 2 -0.25 -71.85 33.88
N SER A 3 -1.20 -71.29 33.13
CA SER A 3 -1.05 -70.14 32.25
C SER A 3 -0.56 -68.93 33.07
N LYS A 4 0.59 -68.37 32.70
CA LYS A 4 0.96 -67.00 33.10
C LYS A 4 0.92 -66.13 31.86
N ARG A 5 -0.22 -65.45 31.72
CA ARG A 5 -0.42 -64.30 30.85
C ARG A 5 0.63 -63.25 31.21
N PHE A 6 1.43 -62.82 30.25
CA PHE A 6 2.05 -61.50 30.31
C PHE A 6 1.43 -60.67 29.20
N LEU A 7 0.60 -59.73 29.64
CA LEU A 7 -0.05 -58.75 28.80
C LEU A 7 1.00 -57.99 28.00
N LEU A 8 0.78 -57.92 26.69
CA LEU A 8 1.41 -56.96 25.79
C LEU A 8 0.85 -55.57 26.15
N SER A 9 1.57 -54.79 26.96
CA SER A 9 1.24 -53.38 27.17
C SER A 9 1.71 -52.60 25.94
N LEU A 10 0.85 -52.54 24.92
CA LEU A 10 0.99 -51.57 23.85
C LEU A 10 0.66 -50.19 24.44
N LEU A 11 1.69 -49.46 24.87
CA LEU A 11 1.57 -48.03 25.13
C LEU A 11 1.29 -47.35 23.79
N MET A 12 0.01 -47.16 23.46
CA MET A 12 -0.41 -46.10 22.57
C MET A 12 -0.14 -44.79 23.31
N ILE A 13 1.11 -44.31 23.23
CA ILE A 13 1.37 -42.89 23.43
C ILE A 13 0.65 -42.25 22.25
N VAL A 14 -0.57 -41.78 22.51
CA VAL A 14 -1.22 -40.80 21.65
C VAL A 14 -0.27 -39.63 21.65
N GLY A 15 0.57 -39.54 20.62
CA GLY A 15 1.42 -38.41 20.36
C GLY A 15 0.50 -37.24 20.02
N VAL A 16 -0.04 -36.59 21.06
CA VAL A 16 -0.47 -35.20 20.92
C VAL A 16 0.84 -34.45 20.76
N SER A 17 1.18 -34.16 19.51
CA SER A 17 2.27 -33.25 19.19
C SER A 17 2.04 -31.95 19.96
N ALA A 18 3.04 -31.41 20.64
CA ALA A 18 2.93 -30.10 21.30
C ALA A 18 2.53 -28.96 20.34
N GLN A 19 2.59 -29.20 19.02
CA GLN A 19 2.06 -28.32 17.97
C GLN A 19 0.52 -28.25 17.95
N ASP A 20 -0.19 -29.22 18.53
CA ASP A 20 -1.67 -29.27 18.53
C ASP A 20 -2.30 -28.50 19.71
N LEU A 21 -1.48 -27.97 20.64
CA LEU A 21 -1.94 -27.25 21.84
C LEU A 21 -1.67 -25.73 21.81
N VAL A 22 -0.94 -25.23 20.80
CA VAL A 22 -0.62 -23.80 20.65
C VAL A 22 -1.13 -23.35 19.28
N ASN A 23 -2.13 -22.47 19.26
CA ASN A 23 -2.59 -21.87 18.01
C ASN A 23 -1.41 -21.12 17.35
N PRO A 24 -0.93 -21.57 16.16
CA PRO A 24 0.25 -20.96 15.52
C PRO A 24 -0.09 -19.64 14.81
N HIS A 25 -1.37 -19.27 14.71
CA HIS A 25 -1.80 -18.06 14.03
C HIS A 25 -1.61 -16.85 14.95
N ARG A 26 -0.73 -15.94 14.52
CA ARG A 26 -0.54 -14.66 15.19
C ARG A 26 -1.78 -13.80 15.05
N THR A 27 -2.28 -13.32 16.19
CA THR A 27 -3.23 -12.22 16.26
C THR A 27 -2.55 -10.90 15.84
N CYS A 28 -3.34 -9.88 15.57
CA CYS A 28 -2.79 -8.58 15.20
C CYS A 28 -1.94 -7.95 16.32
N SER A 29 -2.27 -8.18 17.58
CA SER A 29 -1.47 -7.74 18.75
C SER A 29 -0.11 -8.44 18.85
N GLU A 30 0.01 -9.64 18.31
CA GLU A 30 1.27 -10.41 18.27
C GLU A 30 2.11 -10.09 17.02
N ASN A 31 1.60 -9.27 16.11
CA ASN A 31 2.31 -8.77 14.95
C ASN A 31 2.63 -7.27 15.13
N GLY A 32 3.91 -6.96 15.32
CA GLY A 32 4.34 -5.58 15.61
C GLY A 32 3.93 -4.55 14.56
N PHE A 33 3.92 -4.89 13.27
CA PHE A 33 3.44 -3.99 12.22
C PHE A 33 1.92 -3.77 12.34
N CYS A 34 1.15 -4.86 12.47
CA CYS A 34 -0.30 -4.78 12.58
C CYS A 34 -0.74 -3.97 13.81
N ASN A 35 -0.07 -4.17 14.95
CA ASN A 35 -0.36 -3.41 16.16
C ASN A 35 -0.07 -1.91 15.99
N ARG A 36 1.10 -1.53 15.45
CA ARG A 36 1.44 -0.12 15.21
C ARG A 36 0.49 0.55 14.23
N PHE A 37 0.17 -0.10 13.12
CA PHE A 37 -0.77 0.45 12.14
C PHE A 37 -2.17 0.64 12.74
N ARG A 38 -2.63 -0.27 13.61
CA ARG A 38 -3.91 -0.09 14.32
C ARG A 38 -3.89 1.08 15.29
N ASP A 39 -2.79 1.24 16.02
CA ASP A 39 -2.63 2.36 16.94
C ASP A 39 -2.57 3.68 16.17
N TRP A 40 -1.89 3.72 15.03
CA TRP A 40 -1.94 4.82 14.07
C TRP A 40 -3.38 5.10 13.64
N ALA A 41 -4.08 4.10 13.10
CA ALA A 41 -5.46 4.23 12.59
C ALA A 41 -6.48 4.74 13.61
N ARG A 42 -6.23 4.53 14.91
CA ARG A 42 -7.07 5.01 16.02
C ARG A 42 -6.87 6.49 16.33
N LEU A 43 -5.79 7.10 15.86
CA LEU A 43 -5.57 8.53 16.04
C LEU A 43 -6.66 9.33 15.28
N PRO A 44 -7.06 10.49 15.80
CA PRO A 44 -7.87 11.46 15.07
C PRO A 44 -7.26 11.79 13.69
N ILE A 45 -8.10 12.07 12.68
CA ILE A 45 -7.65 12.32 11.29
C ILE A 45 -6.67 13.50 11.22
N ASP A 46 -6.88 14.57 12.00
CA ASP A 46 -6.01 15.74 12.07
C ASP A 46 -4.59 15.41 12.60
N LYS A 47 -4.42 14.29 13.30
CA LYS A 47 -3.10 13.81 13.77
C LYS A 47 -2.38 12.95 12.75
N ARG A 48 -3.10 12.48 11.71
CA ARG A 48 -2.60 11.55 10.70
C ARG A 48 -2.32 12.18 9.34
N GLY A 49 -2.95 13.32 9.02
CA GLY A 49 -2.66 14.11 7.82
C GLY A 49 -1.27 14.75 7.87
N ILE A 50 -0.24 13.93 7.72
CA ILE A 50 1.17 14.35 7.81
C ILE A 50 1.86 14.35 6.46
N TYR A 51 1.24 13.76 5.44
CA TYR A 51 1.79 13.67 4.09
C TYR A 51 1.12 14.69 3.19
N TYR A 52 1.90 15.29 2.29
CA TYR A 52 1.40 16.25 1.30
C TYR A 52 2.26 16.17 0.03
N VAL A 53 1.69 16.62 -1.08
CA VAL A 53 2.39 16.84 -2.36
C VAL A 53 2.71 18.33 -2.47
N PRO A 54 3.96 18.73 -2.72
CA PRO A 54 4.29 20.13 -2.96
C PRO A 54 3.53 20.72 -4.14
N ASP A 55 3.08 21.97 -3.99
CA ASP A 55 2.37 22.70 -5.03
C ASP A 55 3.12 22.67 -6.37
N GLY A 56 2.38 22.41 -7.44
CA GLY A 56 2.91 22.46 -8.79
C GLY A 56 2.26 21.45 -9.72
N LYS A 57 2.69 21.50 -10.99
CA LYS A 57 2.32 20.48 -11.97
C LYS A 57 3.10 19.20 -11.69
N LEU A 58 2.41 18.07 -11.70
CA LEU A 58 3.04 16.76 -11.57
C LEU A 58 3.88 16.48 -12.84
N PRO A 59 5.18 16.19 -12.71
CA PRO A 59 6.02 15.93 -13.87
C PRO A 59 5.70 14.54 -14.44
N ALA A 60 5.52 14.46 -15.76
CA ALA A 60 5.43 13.19 -16.46
C ALA A 60 6.80 12.51 -16.50
N ILE A 61 6.86 11.23 -16.13
CA ILE A 61 8.06 10.40 -16.24
C ILE A 61 8.16 9.87 -17.68
N CYS A 62 7.05 9.34 -18.18
CA CYS A 62 6.85 8.90 -19.54
C CYS A 62 5.35 8.98 -19.89
N THR A 63 4.96 8.52 -21.07
CA THR A 63 3.56 8.49 -21.50
C THR A 63 2.68 7.77 -20.48
N GLY A 64 1.68 8.48 -19.96
CA GLY A 64 0.71 7.92 -19.01
C GLY A 64 1.23 7.70 -17.59
N VAL A 65 2.44 8.16 -17.26
CA VAL A 65 3.01 8.00 -15.92
C VAL A 65 3.46 9.35 -15.36
N TYR A 66 2.94 9.71 -14.20
CA TYR A 66 3.23 10.96 -13.51
C TYR A 66 3.87 10.70 -12.16
N LYS A 67 4.95 11.44 -11.86
CA LYS A 67 5.56 11.41 -10.54
C LYS A 67 4.73 12.23 -9.55
N VAL A 68 4.52 11.67 -8.37
CA VAL A 68 3.85 12.30 -7.23
C VAL A 68 4.86 12.41 -6.08
N PRO A 69 5.58 13.53 -5.96
CA PRO A 69 6.53 13.71 -4.86
C PRO A 69 5.78 13.92 -3.55
N VAL A 70 5.94 13.02 -2.57
CA VAL A 70 5.25 13.14 -1.28
C VAL A 70 6.24 13.54 -0.18
N LYS A 71 5.95 14.63 0.51
CA LYS A 71 6.69 15.12 1.69
C LYS A 71 5.91 14.82 2.97
N SER A 72 6.62 14.85 4.11
CA SER A 72 5.98 14.81 5.42
C SER A 72 6.13 16.14 6.15
N SER A 73 5.05 16.66 6.72
CA SER A 73 5.06 17.83 7.59
C SER A 73 5.83 17.59 8.90
N ARG A 74 6.04 16.33 9.30
CA ARG A 74 6.84 15.97 10.48
C ARG A 74 8.34 16.01 10.24
N ILE A 75 8.79 15.96 8.99
CA ILE A 75 10.20 15.90 8.63
C ILE A 75 10.50 17.08 7.70
N THR A 76 10.71 18.26 8.29
CA THR A 76 10.86 19.53 7.58
C THR A 76 12.28 19.82 7.07
N LYS A 77 13.28 19.05 7.52
CA LYS A 77 14.70 19.27 7.19
C LYS A 77 15.15 18.59 5.90
N LEU A 78 14.28 17.84 5.23
CA LEU A 78 14.60 17.13 4.00
C LEU A 78 14.13 17.94 2.78
N ASP A 79 15.07 18.26 1.91
CA ASP A 79 14.77 18.89 0.63
C ASP A 79 14.11 17.91 -0.35
N GLU A 80 14.53 16.64 -0.28
CA GLU A 80 13.99 15.54 -1.07
C GLU A 80 12.62 15.06 -0.55
N PRO A 81 11.70 14.62 -1.43
CA PRO A 81 10.48 13.91 -1.03
C PRO A 81 10.80 12.65 -0.21
N ILE A 82 9.93 12.29 0.72
CA ILE A 82 10.14 11.11 1.57
C ILE A 82 9.65 9.84 0.88
N LEU A 83 8.56 9.96 0.12
CA LEU A 83 8.04 8.89 -0.72
C LEU A 83 8.09 9.31 -2.19
N GLU A 84 8.44 8.34 -3.04
CA GLU A 84 8.31 8.43 -4.47
C GLU A 84 7.04 7.68 -4.87
N ALA A 85 5.97 8.44 -5.15
CA ALA A 85 4.74 7.90 -5.66
C ALA A 85 4.62 8.13 -7.18
N GLU A 86 3.85 7.28 -7.84
CA GLU A 86 3.59 7.36 -9.28
C GLU A 86 2.10 7.11 -9.54
N LEU A 87 1.53 7.87 -10.48
CA LEU A 87 0.22 7.63 -11.06
C LEU A 87 0.39 7.12 -12.48
N HIS A 88 -0.16 5.94 -12.75
CA HIS A 88 -0.12 5.26 -14.03
C HIS A 88 -1.55 5.18 -14.57
N PHE A 89 -1.73 5.54 -15.84
CA PHE A 89 -3.01 5.53 -16.52
C PHE A 89 -2.97 4.58 -17.72
N TYR A 90 -3.93 3.66 -17.77
CA TYR A 90 -4.02 2.61 -18.78
C TYR A 90 -5.20 2.85 -19.73
N SER A 91 -5.13 2.27 -20.93
CA SER A 91 -6.12 2.44 -22.01
C SER A 91 -7.53 1.96 -21.70
N ASP A 92 -7.69 1.11 -20.69
CA ASP A 92 -8.95 0.57 -20.20
C ASP A 92 -9.56 1.39 -19.05
N ASN A 93 -9.06 2.62 -18.86
CA ASN A 93 -9.38 3.50 -17.74
C ASN A 93 -8.95 2.96 -16.37
N THR A 94 -8.10 1.92 -16.32
CA THR A 94 -7.46 1.51 -15.08
C THR A 94 -6.46 2.57 -14.62
N VAL A 95 -6.45 2.84 -13.32
CA VAL A 95 -5.52 3.77 -12.66
C VAL A 95 -4.75 3.00 -11.63
N ARG A 96 -3.41 3.06 -11.71
CA ARG A 96 -2.54 2.46 -10.70
C ARG A 96 -1.78 3.55 -9.98
N PHE A 97 -1.95 3.57 -8.66
CA PHE A 97 -1.17 4.40 -7.77
C PHE A 97 -0.14 3.53 -7.06
N THR A 98 1.14 3.85 -7.23
CA THR A 98 2.24 3.18 -6.52
C THR A 98 2.92 4.15 -5.58
N VAL A 99 3.39 3.65 -4.44
CA VAL A 99 4.14 4.43 -3.46
C VAL A 99 5.34 3.60 -3.01
N ASP A 100 6.53 4.19 -3.06
CA ASP A 100 7.77 3.60 -2.54
C ASP A 100 8.52 4.63 -1.70
N GLU A 101 9.48 4.16 -0.90
CA GLU A 101 10.41 5.05 -0.20
C GLU A 101 11.35 5.72 -1.20
N ASN A 102 11.69 6.99 -0.96
CA ASN A 102 12.67 7.66 -1.81
C ASN A 102 14.04 6.98 -1.67
N SER A 103 14.49 6.39 -2.78
CA SER A 103 15.74 5.63 -2.84
C SER A 103 16.98 6.44 -2.44
N LYS A 104 16.99 7.76 -2.62
CA LYS A 104 18.06 8.67 -2.17
C LYS A 104 18.13 8.84 -0.65
N LEU A 105 17.03 8.62 0.06
CA LEU A 105 17.00 8.69 1.52
C LEU A 105 17.32 7.35 2.19
N VAL A 106 17.17 6.26 1.43
CA VAL A 106 17.31 4.88 1.89
C VAL A 106 18.52 4.20 1.25
N GLU A 107 19.56 4.97 0.88
CA GLU A 107 20.71 4.51 0.05
C GLU A 107 21.41 3.22 0.53
N ASN A 108 21.32 2.90 1.83
CA ASN A 108 21.88 1.68 2.43
C ASN A 108 20.82 0.64 2.88
N GLY A 109 19.55 0.91 2.65
CA GLY A 109 18.45 0.01 2.97
C GLY A 109 18.13 -0.96 1.86
N ARG A 110 17.48 -2.08 2.21
CA ARG A 110 16.96 -3.03 1.23
C ARG A 110 15.80 -2.38 0.48
N LYS A 111 15.89 -2.31 -0.85
CA LYS A 111 14.79 -1.86 -1.71
C LYS A 111 13.51 -2.65 -1.42
N ARG A 112 12.37 -1.98 -1.45
CA ARG A 112 11.07 -2.65 -1.30
C ARG A 112 10.87 -3.62 -2.45
N TYR A 113 10.23 -4.75 -2.15
CA TYR A 113 9.92 -5.74 -3.17
C TYR A 113 8.91 -5.15 -4.16
N ARG A 114 9.25 -5.17 -5.44
CA ARG A 114 8.38 -4.76 -6.55
C ARG A 114 8.04 -5.99 -7.36
N ILE A 115 6.75 -6.25 -7.55
CA ILE A 115 6.30 -7.28 -8.50
C ILE A 115 6.78 -6.85 -9.89
N PRO A 116 7.54 -7.69 -10.61
CA PRO A 116 8.02 -7.37 -11.95
C PRO A 116 6.88 -7.05 -12.92
N SER A 117 7.15 -6.13 -13.86
CA SER A 117 6.26 -5.93 -15.00
C SER A 117 6.27 -7.17 -15.89
N GLY A 118 5.12 -7.51 -16.47
CA GLY A 118 4.92 -8.70 -17.29
C GLY A 118 4.43 -9.95 -16.53
N ASP A 119 4.61 -10.03 -15.20
CA ASP A 119 4.09 -11.14 -14.41
C ASP A 119 2.56 -11.02 -14.24
N VAL A 120 2.12 -9.88 -13.68
CA VAL A 120 0.71 -9.58 -13.42
C VAL A 120 0.30 -8.23 -14.03
N ILE A 121 1.26 -7.37 -14.35
CA ILE A 121 1.01 -5.99 -14.80
C ILE A 121 1.54 -5.81 -16.22
N GLN A 122 0.69 -5.33 -17.12
CA GLN A 122 1.04 -5.12 -18.52
C GLN A 122 1.18 -3.62 -18.81
N ASP A 123 2.42 -3.11 -18.73
CA ASP A 123 2.70 -1.68 -18.94
C ASP A 123 2.62 -1.25 -20.43
N SER A 124 2.39 -2.18 -21.36
CA SER A 124 2.17 -1.89 -22.78
C SER A 124 0.86 -1.12 -23.06
N GLN A 125 -0.04 -1.05 -22.07
CA GLN A 125 -1.35 -0.40 -22.20
C GLN A 125 -1.41 1.04 -21.67
N LEU A 126 -0.27 1.64 -21.29
CA LEU A 126 -0.24 3.01 -20.78
C LEU A 126 -0.71 4.03 -21.83
N GLN A 127 -1.51 5.01 -21.42
CA GLN A 127 -2.01 6.09 -22.27
C GLN A 127 -1.81 7.48 -21.65
N PRO A 128 -1.57 8.51 -22.49
CA PRO A 128 -1.44 9.87 -21.99
C PRO A 128 -2.80 10.40 -21.54
N HIS A 129 -2.95 10.63 -20.23
CA HIS A 129 -4.14 11.28 -19.67
C HIS A 129 -3.77 12.58 -18.98
N GLY A 130 -4.52 13.64 -19.29
CA GLY A 130 -4.35 14.99 -18.73
C GLY A 130 -3.03 15.68 -19.09
N ASP A 131 -2.92 16.95 -18.72
CA ASP A 131 -1.66 17.72 -18.76
C ASP A 131 -1.05 17.90 -17.36
N GLY A 132 -1.54 17.16 -16.35
CA GLY A 132 -1.12 17.26 -14.95
C GLY A 132 -1.36 18.64 -14.32
N ARG A 133 -2.05 19.56 -15.00
CA ARG A 133 -2.29 20.92 -14.53
C ARG A 133 -3.49 20.86 -13.59
N LYS A 134 -3.26 21.20 -12.31
CA LYS A 134 -4.19 21.01 -11.18
C LYS A 134 -4.40 19.55 -10.74
N SER A 135 -3.50 18.63 -11.13
CA SER A 135 -3.53 17.23 -10.65
C SER A 135 -4.87 16.53 -10.83
N THR A 136 -5.62 16.99 -11.84
CA THR A 136 -6.88 16.42 -12.30
C THR A 136 -6.61 15.87 -13.70
N PHE A 137 -6.94 14.61 -13.90
CA PHE A 137 -6.67 13.86 -15.11
C PHE A 137 -8.00 13.44 -15.71
N ASP A 138 -8.22 13.81 -16.97
CA ASP A 138 -9.39 13.39 -17.74
C ASP A 138 -9.07 12.08 -18.46
N LEU A 139 -9.83 11.05 -18.14
CA LEU A 139 -9.69 9.70 -18.70
C LEU A 139 -10.63 9.48 -19.90
N GLY A 140 -11.49 10.45 -20.23
CA GLY A 140 -12.60 10.24 -21.15
C GLY A 140 -13.81 9.61 -20.47
N ASP A 141 -14.91 9.47 -21.21
CA ASP A 141 -16.16 8.84 -20.72
C ASP A 141 -16.64 9.37 -19.37
N SER A 142 -16.55 10.69 -19.16
CA SER A 142 -16.89 11.36 -17.91
C SER A 142 -16.11 10.86 -16.67
N THR A 143 -14.97 10.21 -16.88
CA THR A 143 -14.11 9.66 -15.82
C THR A 143 -12.94 10.60 -15.56
N LEU A 144 -12.81 11.03 -14.30
CA LEU A 144 -11.73 11.90 -13.84
C LEU A 144 -10.99 11.25 -12.67
N VAL A 145 -9.69 11.52 -12.59
CA VAL A 145 -8.88 11.25 -11.41
C VAL A 145 -8.38 12.55 -10.85
N GLN A 146 -8.62 12.81 -9.58
CA GLN A 146 -8.19 14.02 -8.90
C GLN A 146 -7.29 13.66 -7.71
N LEU A 147 -6.13 14.31 -7.63
CA LEU A 147 -5.24 14.22 -6.47
C LEU A 147 -5.28 15.53 -5.68
N ASP A 148 -5.72 15.44 -4.42
CA ASP A 148 -5.56 16.51 -3.43
C ASP A 148 -4.11 16.54 -2.93
N HIS A 149 -3.48 17.70 -3.07
CA HIS A 149 -2.08 17.90 -2.69
C HIS A 149 -1.88 18.01 -1.19
N ASP A 150 -2.80 18.63 -0.45
CA ASP A 150 -2.65 18.84 0.98
C ASP A 150 -2.80 17.56 1.79
N THR A 151 -3.60 16.63 1.26
CA THR A 151 -4.04 15.43 1.99
C THR A 151 -3.64 14.12 1.29
N VAL A 152 -3.03 14.20 0.11
CA VAL A 152 -2.65 13.05 -0.74
C VAL A 152 -3.86 12.10 -0.95
N VAL A 153 -5.06 12.67 -1.07
CA VAL A 153 -6.27 11.91 -1.38
C VAL A 153 -6.40 11.81 -2.88
N LEU A 154 -6.49 10.57 -3.38
CA LEU A 154 -6.80 10.30 -4.78
C LEU A 154 -8.29 9.97 -4.88
N ALA A 155 -9.05 10.72 -5.67
CA ALA A 155 -10.45 10.47 -5.95
C ALA A 155 -10.63 10.03 -7.41
N LEU A 156 -11.33 8.92 -7.61
CA LEU A 156 -11.88 8.51 -8.90
C LEU A 156 -13.32 9.01 -8.99
N ILE A 157 -13.60 9.79 -10.02
CA ILE A 157 -14.88 10.46 -10.25
C ILE A 157 -15.43 9.94 -11.57
N VAL A 158 -16.67 9.46 -11.59
CA VAL A 158 -17.37 9.01 -12.79
C VAL A 158 -18.71 9.72 -12.86
N ASP A 159 -19.02 10.33 -14.00
CA ASP A 159 -20.27 11.11 -14.20
C ASP A 159 -20.49 12.18 -13.12
N GLY A 160 -19.39 12.82 -12.70
CA GLY A 160 -19.39 13.87 -11.67
C GLY A 160 -19.59 13.37 -10.23
N ARG A 161 -19.53 12.05 -9.98
CA ARG A 161 -19.64 11.46 -8.63
C ARG A 161 -18.37 10.75 -8.23
N VAL A 162 -17.92 10.95 -7.00
CA VAL A 162 -16.81 10.19 -6.43
C VAL A 162 -17.25 8.73 -6.23
N VAL A 163 -16.59 7.80 -6.91
CA VAL A 163 -16.88 6.35 -6.82
C VAL A 163 -15.87 5.61 -5.96
N GLN A 164 -14.64 6.13 -5.85
CA GLN A 164 -13.59 5.55 -5.02
C GLN A 164 -12.62 6.63 -4.56
N THR A 165 -12.11 6.47 -3.34
CA THR A 165 -11.05 7.31 -2.79
C THR A 165 -9.92 6.45 -2.22
N LEU A 166 -8.68 6.90 -2.40
CA LEU A 166 -7.52 6.41 -1.67
C LEU A 166 -7.10 7.45 -0.62
N ASN A 167 -6.72 6.96 0.55
CA ASN A 167 -6.26 7.78 1.68
C ASN A 167 -7.24 8.83 2.21
N GLU A 168 -8.55 8.78 1.89
CA GLU A 168 -9.57 9.71 2.42
C GLU A 168 -9.52 9.82 3.95
N LYS A 169 -9.30 8.69 4.63
CA LYS A 169 -9.19 8.62 6.09
C LYS A 169 -7.81 9.00 6.63
N GLN A 170 -6.86 9.43 5.81
CA GLN A 170 -5.48 9.74 6.23
C GLN A 170 -4.82 8.54 6.94
N MET A 171 -4.69 7.42 6.24
CA MET A 171 -4.20 6.15 6.78
C MET A 171 -2.78 5.82 6.35
N PHE A 172 -2.16 6.59 5.45
CA PHE A 172 -0.73 6.45 5.16
C PHE A 172 0.07 6.67 6.45
N GLU A 173 0.89 5.67 6.78
CA GLU A 173 1.85 5.67 7.90
C GLU A 173 3.26 5.79 7.34
#